data_AF-A0A346JEJ9-F1
#
_entry.id   AF-A0A346JEJ9-F1
#
_cell.length_a   1.000
_cell.length_b   1.000
_cell.length_c   1.000
_cell.angle_alpha   90.00
_cell.angle_beta   90.00
_cell.angle_gamma   90.00
#
_symmetry.space_group_name_H-M   'P 1'
#
loop_
_entity.id
_entity.type
_entity.pdbx_description
1 polymer ?
#
loop_
_entity_poly.entity_id
_entity_poly.type
_entity_poly.pdbx_seq_one_letter_code
_entity_poly.pdbx_strand_id
1 'polypeptide(L)'
;MNLKQIAKDTAKTLQSYLTYQALRTVLAQLGETNPPLELWLHNFSSGKIQNGESYIEQLLQEKPDLALRIMTVREHIAEEVIDFLPEMVRTGIQQANMEQRRQHLERITRIDTSNPSL
;
A
#
# COMPACT_ATOMS: atom_id res chain seq x y z
N MET A 1 11.66 -9.40 20.78
CA MET A 1 11.02 -8.66 19.68
C MET A 1 10.04 -7.67 20.27
N ASN A 2 10.16 -6.37 19.96
CA ASN A 2 9.23 -5.36 20.49
C ASN A 2 7.96 -5.29 19.60
N LEU A 3 7.02 -6.20 19.85
CA LEU A 3 5.76 -6.31 19.09
C LEU A 3 4.96 -5.01 19.07
N LYS A 4 4.97 -4.26 20.17
CA LYS A 4 4.27 -2.98 20.28
C LYS A 4 4.85 -1.94 19.34
N GLN A 5 6.18 -1.89 19.20
CA GLN A 5 6.84 -0.97 18.28
C GLN A 5 6.56 -1.36 16.82
N ILE A 6 6.65 -2.65 16.49
CA ILE A 6 6.35 -3.16 15.14
C ILE A 6 4.90 -2.83 14.75
N ALA A 7 3.94 -3.01 15.65
CA ALA A 7 2.54 -2.67 15.39
C ALA A 7 2.35 -1.17 15.10
N LYS A 8 3.03 -0.29 15.86
CA LYS A 8 2.99 1.16 15.62
C LYS A 8 3.58 1.54 14.27
N ASP A 9 4.73 0.97 13.92
CA ASP A 9 5.39 1.27 12.66
C ASP A 9 4.57 0.75 11.47
N THR A 10 3.98 -0.45 11.61
CA THR A 10 3.06 -1.03 10.63
C THR A 10 1.83 -0.14 10.42
N ALA A 11 1.24 0.38 11.50
CA ALA A 11 0.11 1.30 11.41
C ALA A 11 0.48 2.59 10.65
N LYS A 12 1.66 3.16 10.89
CA LYS A 12 2.15 4.34 10.15
C LYS A 12 2.38 4.05 8.67
N THR A 13 2.94 2.89 8.34
CA THR A 13 3.10 2.45 6.95
C THR A 13 1.73 2.31 6.27
N LEU A 14 0.76 1.70 6.96
CA LEU A 14 -0.59 1.57 6.44
C LEU A 14 -1.27 2.92 6.22
N GLN A 15 -1.17 3.86 7.18
CA GLN A 15 -1.69 5.23 7.03
C GLN A 15 -1.10 5.94 5.81
N SER A 16 0.22 5.82 5.59
CA SER A 16 0.88 6.40 4.42
C SER A 16 0.41 5.75 3.12
N TYR A 17 0.22 4.43 3.12
CA TYR A 17 -0.30 3.71 1.96
C TYR A 17 -1.76 4.06 1.65
N LEU A 18 -2.61 4.22 2.67
CA LEU A 18 -4.00 4.67 2.48
C LEU A 18 -4.05 6.12 1.96
N THR A 19 -3.11 6.97 2.36
CA THR A 19 -2.95 8.32 1.79
C THR A 19 -2.59 8.25 0.30
N TYR A 20 -1.71 7.33 -0.10
CA TYR A 20 -1.43 7.05 -1.51
C TYR A 20 -2.67 6.58 -2.29
N GLN A 21 -3.45 5.66 -1.72
CA GLN A 21 -4.68 5.18 -2.37
C GLN A 21 -5.71 6.30 -2.52
N ALA A 22 -5.87 7.14 -1.50
CA ALA A 22 -6.74 8.31 -1.57
C ALA A 22 -6.32 9.29 -2.66
N LEU A 23 -5.02 9.57 -2.80
CA LEU A 23 -4.48 10.36 -3.90
C LEU A 23 -4.85 9.77 -5.27
N ARG A 24 -4.68 8.45 -5.46
CA ARG A 24 -5.06 7.80 -6.73
C ARG A 24 -6.54 7.95 -7.05
N THR A 25 -7.39 7.81 -6.04
CA THR A 25 -8.85 8.02 -6.19
C THR A 25 -9.15 9.46 -6.59
N VAL A 26 -8.52 10.44 -5.95
CA VAL A 26 -8.72 11.86 -6.28
C VAL A 26 -8.19 12.18 -7.68
N LEU A 27 -7.03 11.64 -8.08
CA LEU A 27 -6.50 11.80 -9.45
C LEU A 27 -7.48 11.25 -10.49
N ALA A 28 -8.02 10.05 -10.29
CA ALA A 28 -9.00 9.48 -11.21
C ALA A 28 -10.24 10.38 -11.36
N GLN A 29 -10.80 10.84 -10.24
CA GLN A 29 -11.95 11.76 -10.25
C GLN A 29 -11.64 13.10 -10.92
N LEU A 30 -10.42 13.63 -10.73
CA LEU A 30 -9.97 14.85 -11.40
C LEU A 30 -9.70 14.63 -12.89
N GLY A 31 -9.25 13.45 -13.31
CA GLY A 31 -9.07 13.14 -14.73
C GLY A 31 -10.38 13.25 -15.51
N GLU A 32 -11.51 12.96 -14.86
CA GLU A 32 -12.84 13.09 -15.44
C GLU A 32 -13.42 14.52 -15.34
N THR A 33 -13.11 15.25 -14.26
CA THR A 33 -13.79 16.52 -13.95
C THR A 33 -12.93 17.77 -14.20
N ASN A 34 -11.61 17.66 -14.10
CA ASN A 34 -10.65 18.75 -14.24
C ASN A 34 -9.24 18.24 -14.61
N PRO A 35 -9.00 17.84 -15.88
CA PRO A 35 -7.73 17.27 -16.32
C PRO A 35 -6.48 18.15 -16.05
N PRO A 36 -6.52 19.49 -16.17
CA PRO A 36 -5.38 20.32 -15.82
C PRO A 36 -4.98 20.22 -14.34
N LEU A 37 -5.96 20.12 -13.43
CA LEU A 37 -5.70 19.98 -12.00
C LEU A 37 -5.21 18.57 -11.64
N GLU A 38 -5.71 17.56 -12.35
CA GLU A 38 -5.18 16.18 -12.27
C GLU A 38 -3.69 16.16 -12.61
N LEU A 39 -3.30 16.71 -13.76
CA LEU A 39 -1.90 16.74 -14.20
C LEU A 39 -1.00 17.49 -13.20
N TRP A 40 -1.48 18.61 -12.65
CA TRP A 40 -0.76 19.33 -11.61
C TRP A 40 -0.54 18.47 -10.37
N LEU A 41 -1.60 17.81 -9.89
CA LEU A 41 -1.55 16.97 -8.67
C LEU A 41 -0.64 15.75 -8.89
N HIS A 42 -0.69 15.13 -10.07
CA HIS A 42 0.19 14.04 -10.45
C HIS A 42 1.66 14.49 -10.38
N ASN A 43 1.99 15.61 -11.01
CA ASN A 43 3.35 16.15 -11.03
C ASN A 43 3.83 16.58 -9.64
N PHE A 44 2.97 17.24 -8.86
CA PHE A 44 3.28 17.61 -7.47
C PHE A 44 3.64 16.39 -6.63
N SER A 45 2.94 15.27 -6.83
CA SER A 45 3.04 14.09 -5.98
C SER A 45 4.18 13.14 -6.38
N SER A 46 4.81 13.36 -7.53
CA SER A 46 5.93 12.55 -8.02
C SER A 46 7.08 12.50 -6.99
N GLY A 47 7.37 11.31 -6.47
CA GLY A 47 8.44 11.07 -5.51
C GLY A 47 8.17 11.49 -4.06
N LYS A 48 7.00 12.08 -3.74
CA LYS A 48 6.74 12.66 -2.40
C LYS A 48 5.91 11.80 -1.45
N ILE A 49 5.34 10.69 -1.91
CA ILE A 49 4.28 9.97 -1.17
C ILE A 49 4.84 8.91 -0.19
N GLN A 50 6.16 8.90 0.05
CA GLN A 50 6.77 7.93 0.97
C GLN A 50 6.29 8.12 2.43
N ASN A 51 6.04 9.37 2.83
CA ASN A 51 5.47 9.71 4.12
C ASN A 51 4.15 10.48 3.90
N GLY A 52 3.03 9.83 4.23
CA GLY A 52 1.70 10.38 3.98
C GLY A 52 1.46 11.71 4.70
N GLU A 53 1.90 11.86 5.95
CA GLU A 53 1.65 13.08 6.71
C GLU A 53 2.47 14.26 6.16
N SER A 54 3.77 14.05 5.89
CA SER A 54 4.60 15.10 5.29
C SER A 54 4.14 15.48 3.88
N TYR A 55 3.53 14.56 3.14
CA TYR A 55 2.90 14.85 1.86
C TYR A 55 1.69 15.78 2.01
N ILE A 56 0.80 15.50 2.97
CA ILE A 56 -0.38 16.33 3.26
C ILE A 56 0.03 17.72 3.73
N GLU A 57 1.04 17.84 4.60
CA GLU A 57 1.56 19.14 5.06
C GLU A 57 2.06 20.00 3.90
N GLN A 58 2.81 19.41 2.96
CA GLN A 58 3.27 20.13 1.77
C GLN A 58 2.11 20.49 0.84
N LEU A 59 1.14 19.59 0.66
CA LEU A 59 -0.01 19.85 -0.21
C LEU A 59 -0.93 20.94 0.37
N LEU A 60 -1.05 21.01 1.70
CA LEU A 60 -1.79 22.08 2.39
C LEU A 60 -1.20 23.47 2.10
N GLN A 61 0.12 23.57 1.93
CA GLN A 61 0.77 24.86 1.63
C GLN A 61 0.51 25.32 0.20
N GLU A 62 0.38 24.39 -0.75
CA GLU A 62 0.24 24.69 -2.18
C GLU A 62 -1.23 24.75 -2.64
N LYS A 63 -2.03 23.76 -2.25
CA LYS A 63 -3.46 23.62 -2.58
C LYS A 63 -4.25 22.99 -1.41
N PRO A 64 -4.68 23.81 -0.44
CA PRO A 64 -5.40 23.35 0.75
C PRO A 64 -6.62 22.46 0.43
N ASP A 65 -7.42 22.85 -0.56
CA ASP A 65 -8.65 22.12 -0.92
C ASP A 65 -8.37 20.67 -1.36
N LEU A 66 -7.27 20.44 -2.08
CA LEU A 66 -6.88 19.09 -2.50
C LEU A 66 -6.40 18.26 -1.31
N ALA A 67 -5.66 18.86 -0.38
CA ALA A 67 -5.23 18.17 0.82
C ALA A 67 -6.42 17.73 1.68
N LEU A 68 -7.38 18.64 1.92
CA LEU A 68 -8.60 18.34 2.67
C LEU A 68 -9.44 17.26 2.01
N ARG A 69 -9.54 17.27 0.67
CA ARG A 69 -10.21 16.22 -0.10
C ARG A 69 -9.52 14.86 0.10
N ILE A 70 -8.19 14.81 0.01
CA ILE A 70 -7.43 13.55 0.24
C ILE A 70 -7.60 13.08 1.68
N MET A 71 -7.62 13.99 2.67
CA MET A 71 -7.85 13.64 4.07
C MET A 71 -9.23 12.99 4.28
N THR A 72 -10.27 13.52 3.66
CA THR A 72 -11.63 12.94 3.72
C THR A 72 -11.67 11.56 3.05
N VAL A 73 -11.07 11.45 1.86
CA VAL A 73 -11.05 10.18 1.11
C VAL A 73 -10.24 9.11 1.84
N ARG A 74 -9.09 9.43 2.43
CA ARG A 74 -8.27 8.44 3.17
C ARG A 74 -8.96 7.96 4.44
N GLU A 75 -9.70 8.82 5.12
CA GLU A 75 -10.50 8.47 6.29
C GLU A 75 -11.62 7.50 5.89
N HIS A 76 -12.39 7.84 4.86
CA HIS A 76 -13.43 6.96 4.34
C HIS A 76 -12.88 5.59 3.89
N ILE A 77 -11.77 5.56 3.15
CA ILE A 77 -11.14 4.29 2.76
C ILE A 77 -10.76 3.49 4.00
N ALA A 78 -10.18 4.13 5.03
CA ALA A 78 -9.79 3.45 6.26
C ALA A 78 -10.99 2.80 6.96
N GLU A 79 -12.10 3.53 7.11
CA GLU A 79 -13.35 3.03 7.69
C GLU A 79 -13.89 1.81 6.93
N GLU A 80 -13.83 1.84 5.60
CA GLU A 80 -14.40 0.77 4.76
C GLU A 80 -13.49 -0.46 4.63
N VAL A 81 -12.18 -0.36 4.87
CA VAL A 81 -11.24 -1.47 4.57
C VAL A 81 -10.56 -2.09 5.78
N ILE A 82 -10.37 -1.35 6.89
CA ILE A 82 -9.49 -1.78 7.98
C ILE A 82 -9.95 -3.09 8.61
N ASP A 83 -11.25 -3.31 8.77
CA ASP A 83 -11.79 -4.49 9.44
C ASP A 83 -11.53 -5.81 8.67
N PHE A 84 -11.29 -5.72 7.37
CA PHE A 84 -10.98 -6.88 6.54
C PHE A 84 -9.48 -7.25 6.55
N LEU A 85 -8.60 -6.28 6.80
CA LEU A 85 -7.15 -6.45 6.69
C LEU A 85 -6.56 -7.53 7.60
N PRO A 86 -6.96 -7.68 8.89
CA PRO A 86 -6.37 -8.68 9.77
C PRO A 86 -6.47 -10.09 9.21
N GLU A 87 -7.65 -10.44 8.66
CA GLU A 87 -7.88 -11.78 8.13
C GLU A 87 -7.20 -11.99 6.79
N MET A 88 -7.27 -10.99 5.89
CA MET A 88 -6.58 -11.03 4.61
C MET A 88 -5.06 -11.17 4.78
N VAL A 89 -4.46 -10.47 5.73
CA VAL A 89 -3.01 -10.53 5.99
C VAL A 89 -2.62 -11.88 6.58
N ARG A 90 -3.37 -12.39 7.57
CA ARG A 90 -3.07 -13.69 8.19
C ARG A 90 -3.16 -14.83 7.18
N THR A 91 -4.29 -14.94 6.49
CA THR A 91 -4.53 -16.00 5.50
C THR A 91 -3.59 -15.88 4.30
N GLY A 92 -3.35 -14.65 3.82
CA GLY A 92 -2.41 -14.39 2.73
C GLY A 92 -0.99 -14.82 3.04
N ILE A 93 -0.48 -14.51 4.25
CA ILE A 93 0.86 -14.96 4.68
C ILE A 93 0.91 -16.49 4.79
N GLN A 94 -0.12 -17.13 5.34
CA GLN A 94 -0.17 -18.59 5.47
C GLN A 94 -0.13 -19.27 4.09
N GLN A 95 -0.97 -18.82 3.16
CA GLN A 95 -1.04 -19.34 1.80
C GLN A 95 0.27 -19.11 1.04
N ALA A 96 0.82 -17.89 1.09
CA ALA A 96 2.08 -17.57 0.44
C ALA A 96 3.24 -18.42 0.98
N ASN A 97 3.31 -18.62 2.30
CA ASN A 97 4.33 -19.47 2.91
C ASN A 97 4.18 -20.94 2.51
N MET A 98 2.95 -21.46 2.46
CA MET A 98 2.68 -22.83 2.02
C MET A 98 3.16 -23.04 0.57
N GLU A 99 2.83 -22.09 -0.31
CA GLU A 99 3.21 -22.16 -1.72
C GLU A 99 4.73 -22.09 -1.92
N GLN A 100 5.41 -21.18 -1.22
CA GLN A 100 6.87 -21.09 -1.27
C GLN A 100 7.55 -22.38 -0.78
N ARG A 101 7.01 -23.01 0.28
CA ARG A 101 7.51 -24.31 0.78
C ARG A 101 7.29 -25.42 -0.24
N ARG A 102 6.10 -25.49 -0.87
CA ARG A 102 5.81 -26.45 -1.94
C ARG A 102 6.80 -26.32 -3.09
N GLN A 103 6.99 -25.10 -3.61
CA GLN A 103 7.94 -24.81 -4.69
C GLN A 103 9.40 -25.13 -4.31
N HIS A 104 9.76 -24.94 -3.04
CA HIS A 104 11.10 -25.30 -2.57
C HIS A 104 11.30 -26.82 -2.55
N LEU A 105 10.32 -27.57 -2.04
CA LEU A 105 10.36 -29.04 -2.02
C LEU A 105 10.46 -29.61 -3.45
N GLU A 106 9.65 -29.11 -4.39
CA GLU A 106 9.71 -29.52 -5.79
C GLU A 106 11.09 -29.33 -6.41
N ARG A 107 11.74 -28.19 -6.12
CA ARG A 107 13.09 -27.90 -6.60
C ARG A 107 14.12 -28.88 -6.06
N ILE A 108 14.07 -29.20 -4.76
CA ILE A 108 15.01 -30.15 -4.14
C ILE A 108 14.78 -31.56 -4.71
N THR A 109 13.52 -32.02 -4.80
CA THR A 109 13.22 -33.36 -5.31
C THR A 109 13.60 -33.55 -6.78
N ARG A 110 13.56 -32.49 -7.60
CA ARG A 110 14.03 -32.56 -9.00
C ARG A 110 15.54 -32.79 -9.10
N ILE A 111 16.32 -32.23 -8.17
CA ILE A 111 17.78 -32.42 -8.10
C ILE A 111 18.10 -33.88 -7.76
N ASP A 112 17.34 -34.49 -6.84
CA ASP A 112 17.56 -35.90 -6.45
C ASP A 112 17.24 -36.88 -7.60
N THR A 113 16.24 -36.59 -8.45
CA THR A 113 15.91 -37.46 -9.60
C THR A 113 16.85 -37.30 -10.81
N SER A 114 17.69 -36.26 -10.83
CA SER A 114 18.64 -36.01 -11.92
C SER A 114 20.08 -36.44 -11.60
N ASN A 115 20.28 -37.15 -10.48
CA ASN A 115 21.47 -37.93 -10.19
C ASN A 115 21.19 -39.44 -10.39
N PRO A 116 21.19 -39.95 -11.65
CA PRO A 116 21.30 -41.37 -11.89
C PRO A 116 22.77 -41.76 -11.65
N SER A 117 23.10 -42.12 -10.43
CA SER A 117 24.37 -42.79 -10.14
C SER A 117 24.09 -44.01 -9.28
N LEU A 118 23.58 -45.05 -9.97
CA LEU A 118 23.93 -46.47 -9.83
C LEU A 118 23.33 -47.24 -10.99
#